data_AF-A0A2M8VYX9-F1
#
_entry.id   AF-A0A2M8VYX9-F1
#
_cell.length_a   1.000
_cell.length_b   1.000
_cell.length_c   1.000
_cell.angle_alpha   90.00
_cell.angle_beta   90.00
_cell.angle_gamma   90.00
#
_symmetry.space_group_name_H-M   'P 1'
#
loop_
_entity.id
_entity.type
_entity.pdbx_description
1 polymer ?
#
loop_
_entity_poly.entity_id
_entity_poly.type
_entity_poly.pdbx_seq_one_letter_code
_entity_poly.pdbx_strand_id
1 'polypeptide(L)'
;MLRLILSFQALIFSCAFCGSVFATPAEEAQLEQLNKIEGELELQRDWAKYRWDKANTECYQRYWVNSCLRDSRTQYRKEIDPISAQELELHTVQRALRTSIKDQRDAAKIAERASAEKAAERKANQQEFDEKQKAAAARAADLEKRRQDAPKRAQENKAGTQLD
;
A
#
# COMPACT_ATOMS: atom_id res chain seq x y z
N MET A 1 40.20 -36.69 -11.53
CA MET A 1 39.30 -36.67 -10.36
C MET A 1 39.28 -35.32 -9.64
N LEU A 2 40.43 -34.76 -9.20
CA LEU A 2 40.44 -33.50 -8.42
C LEU A 2 39.98 -32.23 -9.17
N ARG A 3 40.16 -32.16 -10.50
CA ARG A 3 39.74 -31.01 -11.34
C ARG A 3 38.22 -30.95 -11.61
N LEU A 4 37.51 -32.08 -11.46
CA LEU A 4 36.06 -32.15 -11.66
C LEU A 4 35.28 -31.66 -10.43
N ILE A 5 35.89 -31.73 -9.25
CA ILE A 5 35.28 -31.31 -7.97
C ILE A 5 35.32 -29.78 -7.82
N LEU A 6 36.40 -29.14 -8.31
CA LEU A 6 36.57 -27.68 -8.31
C LEU A 6 35.59 -26.96 -9.25
N SER A 7 35.19 -27.59 -10.34
CA SER A 7 34.22 -27.03 -11.31
C SER A 7 32.77 -27.14 -10.82
N PHE A 8 32.45 -28.19 -10.04
CA PHE A 8 31.13 -28.33 -9.41
C PHE A 8 30.91 -27.33 -8.26
N GLN A 9 31.95 -26.97 -7.50
CA GLN A 9 31.82 -25.96 -6.44
C GLN A 9 31.61 -24.54 -6.97
N ALA A 10 32.18 -24.20 -8.13
CA ALA A 10 31.97 -22.90 -8.77
C ALA A 10 30.51 -22.72 -9.26
N LEU A 11 29.86 -23.81 -9.68
CA LEU A 11 28.49 -23.77 -10.19
C LEU A 11 27.44 -23.61 -9.06
N ILE A 12 27.75 -24.11 -7.85
CA ILE A 12 26.88 -23.97 -6.67
C ILE A 12 26.98 -22.55 -6.07
N PHE A 13 28.15 -21.91 -6.14
CA PHE A 13 28.32 -20.55 -5.63
C PHE A 13 27.60 -19.48 -6.48
N SER A 14 27.38 -19.74 -7.77
CA SER A 14 26.65 -18.84 -8.67
C SER A 14 25.13 -18.84 -8.44
N CYS A 15 24.55 -19.90 -7.85
CA CYS A 15 23.12 -19.96 -7.52
C CYS A 15 22.77 -19.25 -6.20
N ALA A 16 23.76 -18.97 -5.34
CA ALA A 16 23.52 -18.35 -4.04
C ALA A 16 23.32 -16.82 -4.10
N PHE A 17 23.52 -16.19 -5.26
CA PHE A 17 23.42 -14.74 -5.43
C PHE A 17 22.08 -14.25 -6.03
N CYS A 18 21.10 -15.13 -6.25
CA CYS A 18 19.76 -14.74 -6.72
C CYS A 18 18.80 -14.28 -5.60
N GLY A 19 19.30 -14.05 -4.38
CA GLY A 19 18.48 -13.76 -3.20
C GLY A 19 18.23 -12.28 -2.89
N SER A 20 18.66 -11.34 -3.72
CA SER A 20 18.39 -9.91 -3.50
C SER A 20 17.05 -9.50 -4.11
N VAL A 21 15.97 -9.87 -3.44
CA VAL A 21 14.61 -9.45 -3.75
C VAL A 21 14.42 -8.00 -3.33
N PHE A 22 14.94 -7.08 -4.15
CA PHE A 22 14.50 -5.69 -4.15
C PHE A 22 13.49 -5.54 -5.30
N ALA A 23 12.35 -4.91 -5.00
CA ALA A 23 11.41 -4.40 -6.01
C ALA A 23 12.21 -3.78 -7.15
N THR A 24 12.32 -4.50 -8.27
CA THR A 24 13.24 -4.04 -9.31
C THR A 24 12.62 -2.80 -9.93
N PRO A 25 13.37 -1.69 -10.10
CA PRO A 25 12.86 -0.50 -10.78
C PRO A 25 12.35 -0.83 -12.20
N ALA A 26 12.78 -1.97 -12.76
CA ALA A 26 12.28 -2.53 -14.00
C ALA A 26 10.81 -2.99 -13.93
N GLU A 27 10.40 -3.69 -12.86
CA GLU A 27 8.99 -4.12 -12.68
C GLU A 27 8.06 -2.92 -12.51
N GLU A 28 8.49 -1.87 -11.80
CA GLU A 28 7.70 -0.64 -11.64
C GLU A 28 7.58 0.13 -12.97
N ALA A 29 8.66 0.22 -13.75
CA ALA A 29 8.64 0.83 -15.08
C ALA A 29 7.74 0.05 -16.05
N GLN A 30 7.77 -1.28 -16.01
CA GLN A 30 6.89 -2.12 -16.80
C GLN A 30 5.41 -1.90 -16.42
N LEU A 31 5.10 -1.78 -15.12
CA LEU A 31 3.75 -1.48 -14.67
C LEU A 31 3.28 -0.12 -15.19
N GLU A 32 4.14 0.90 -15.19
CA GLU A 32 3.82 2.21 -15.76
C GLU A 32 3.53 2.13 -17.26
N GLN A 33 4.30 1.36 -18.02
CA GLN A 33 4.02 1.12 -19.44
C GLN A 33 2.67 0.44 -19.65
N LEU A 34 2.34 -0.58 -18.87
CA LEU A 34 1.03 -1.24 -18.93
C LEU A 34 -0.12 -0.28 -18.59
N ASN A 35 0.05 0.62 -17.62
CA ASN A 35 -0.95 1.64 -17.31
C ASN A 35 -1.15 2.64 -18.47
N LYS A 36 -0.10 2.94 -19.26
CA LYS A 36 -0.24 3.78 -20.47
C LYS A 36 -1.07 3.07 -21.54
N ILE A 37 -0.79 1.79 -21.79
CA ILE A 37 -1.56 0.96 -22.73
C ILE A 37 -3.02 0.85 -22.29
N GLU A 38 -3.27 0.66 -20.98
CA GLU A 38 -4.62 0.69 -20.42
C GLU A 38 -5.35 1.99 -20.77
N GLY A 39 -4.72 3.15 -20.54
CA GLY A 39 -5.32 4.45 -20.89
C GLY A 39 -5.62 4.61 -22.38
N GLU A 40 -4.80 4.04 -23.27
CA GLU A 40 -5.07 4.03 -24.71
C GLU A 40 -6.28 3.16 -25.07
N LEU A 41 -6.41 1.97 -24.45
CA LEU A 41 -7.57 1.09 -24.63
C LEU A 41 -8.86 1.71 -24.09
N GLU A 42 -8.78 2.39 -22.94
CA GLU A 42 -9.93 3.12 -22.37
C GLU A 42 -10.41 4.23 -23.32
N LEU A 43 -9.48 4.98 -23.91
CA LEU A 43 -9.81 5.99 -24.91
C LEU A 43 -10.51 5.35 -26.12
N GLN A 44 -10.01 4.22 -26.63
CA GLN A 44 -10.65 3.50 -27.75
C GLN A 44 -12.07 3.04 -27.40
N ARG A 45 -12.26 2.48 -26.19
CA ARG A 45 -13.57 2.08 -25.66
C ARG A 45 -14.53 3.26 -25.57
N ASP A 46 -14.06 4.40 -25.09
CA ASP A 46 -14.88 5.60 -24.96
C ASP A 46 -15.31 6.15 -26.32
N TRP A 47 -14.43 6.11 -27.33
CA TRP A 47 -14.80 6.45 -28.71
C TRP A 47 -15.82 5.48 -29.31
N ALA A 48 -15.67 4.17 -29.07
CA ALA A 48 -16.65 3.16 -29.51
C ALA A 48 -18.02 3.39 -28.84
N LYS A 49 -18.03 3.69 -27.54
CA LYS A 49 -19.23 4.04 -26.79
C LYS A 49 -19.89 5.30 -27.33
N TYR A 50 -19.12 6.37 -27.56
CA TYR A 50 -19.63 7.60 -28.16
C TYR A 50 -20.30 7.35 -29.52
N ARG A 51 -19.65 6.58 -30.41
CA ARG A 51 -20.22 6.22 -31.72
C ARG A 51 -21.52 5.44 -31.58
N TRP A 52 -21.56 4.48 -30.64
CA TRP A 52 -22.75 3.68 -30.36
C TRP A 52 -23.89 4.53 -29.79
N ASP A 53 -23.62 5.42 -28.84
CA ASP A 53 -24.63 6.31 -28.24
C ASP A 53 -25.22 7.26 -29.29
N LYS A 54 -24.37 7.80 -30.18
CA LYS A 54 -24.81 8.61 -31.33
C LYS A 54 -25.69 7.79 -32.28
N ALA A 55 -25.25 6.60 -32.69
CA ALA A 55 -26.01 5.72 -33.57
C ALA A 55 -27.36 5.32 -32.95
N ASN A 56 -27.40 5.03 -31.66
CA ASN A 56 -28.65 4.74 -30.94
C ASN A 56 -29.61 5.93 -30.96
N THR A 57 -29.11 7.14 -30.75
CA THR A 57 -29.91 8.36 -30.80
C THR A 57 -30.50 8.58 -32.19
N GLU A 58 -29.70 8.36 -33.24
CA GLU A 58 -30.14 8.43 -34.63
C GLU A 58 -31.17 7.34 -34.98
N CYS A 59 -31.08 6.15 -34.38
CA CYS A 59 -32.05 5.06 -34.61
C CYS A 59 -33.47 5.44 -34.19
N TYR A 60 -33.64 6.23 -33.14
CA TYR A 60 -34.96 6.69 -32.68
C TYR A 60 -35.65 7.66 -33.66
N GLN A 61 -34.90 8.24 -34.60
CA GLN A 61 -35.44 9.10 -35.65
C GLN A 61 -35.87 8.31 -36.90
N ARG A 62 -35.69 6.99 -36.92
CA ARG A 62 -36.01 6.13 -38.08
C ARG A 62 -37.34 5.41 -37.87
N TYR A 63 -38.02 5.09 -38.98
CA TYR A 63 -39.26 4.30 -38.93
C TYR A 63 -39.04 2.88 -38.36
N TRP A 64 -37.93 2.23 -38.71
CA TRP A 64 -37.59 0.87 -38.28
C TRP A 64 -36.66 0.84 -37.06
N VAL A 65 -37.04 1.48 -35.95
CA VAL A 65 -36.19 1.67 -34.75
C VAL A 65 -35.59 0.35 -34.24
N ASN A 66 -36.42 -0.68 -34.07
CA ASN A 66 -35.98 -1.95 -33.48
C ASN A 66 -34.92 -2.68 -34.31
N SER A 67 -35.01 -2.61 -35.65
CA SER A 67 -33.98 -3.18 -36.53
C SER A 67 -32.68 -2.38 -36.41
N CYS A 68 -32.77 -1.06 -36.47
CA CYS A 68 -31.62 -0.17 -36.33
C CYS A 68 -30.88 -0.38 -35.00
N LEU A 69 -31.60 -0.50 -33.89
CA LEU A 69 -31.00 -0.75 -32.57
C LEU A 69 -30.29 -2.10 -32.51
N ARG A 70 -30.81 -3.13 -33.19
CA ARG A 70 -30.16 -4.45 -33.26
C ARG A 70 -28.85 -4.39 -34.06
N ASP A 71 -28.87 -3.67 -35.18
CA ASP A 71 -27.69 -3.50 -36.03
C ASP A 71 -26.62 -2.66 -35.30
N SER A 72 -27.02 -1.54 -34.68
CA SER A 72 -26.17 -0.69 -33.84
C SER A 72 -25.48 -1.49 -32.73
N ARG A 73 -26.24 -2.32 -31.99
CA ARG A 73 -25.67 -3.23 -30.96
C ARG A 73 -24.69 -4.23 -31.55
N THR A 74 -24.98 -4.77 -32.73
CA THR A 74 -24.10 -5.75 -33.38
C THR A 74 -22.78 -5.10 -33.82
N GLN A 75 -22.84 -3.87 -34.35
CA GLN A 75 -21.66 -3.10 -34.70
C GLN A 75 -20.83 -2.74 -33.47
N TYR A 76 -21.48 -2.27 -32.40
CA TYR A 76 -20.80 -1.96 -31.14
C TYR A 76 -20.08 -3.18 -30.55
N ARG A 77 -20.71 -4.36 -30.56
CA ARG A 77 -20.05 -5.61 -30.11
C ARG A 77 -18.78 -5.91 -30.91
N LYS A 78 -18.84 -5.79 -32.24
CA LYS A 78 -17.66 -6.00 -33.09
C LYS A 78 -16.51 -5.04 -32.77
N GLU A 79 -16.81 -3.82 -32.34
CA GLU A 79 -15.79 -2.85 -31.92
C GLU A 79 -15.27 -3.11 -30.51
N ILE A 80 -16.16 -3.44 -29.55
CA ILE A 80 -15.79 -3.53 -28.13
C ILE A 80 -15.21 -4.88 -27.74
N ASP A 81 -15.69 -5.99 -28.32
CA ASP A 81 -15.24 -7.35 -27.98
C ASP A 81 -13.70 -7.50 -28.08
N PRO A 82 -13.01 -7.03 -29.14
CA PRO A 82 -11.54 -7.11 -29.19
C PRO A 82 -10.85 -6.17 -28.19
N ILE A 83 -11.45 -5.04 -27.84
CA ILE A 83 -10.89 -4.11 -26.83
C ILE A 83 -10.99 -4.76 -25.45
N SER A 84 -12.16 -5.30 -25.09
CA SER A 84 -12.38 -5.98 -23.81
C SER A 84 -11.51 -7.22 -23.65
N ALA A 85 -11.24 -7.96 -24.73
CA ALA A 85 -10.29 -9.07 -24.69
C ALA A 85 -8.86 -8.60 -24.38
N GLN A 86 -8.42 -7.49 -24.98
CA GLN A 86 -7.11 -6.90 -24.69
C GLN A 86 -7.01 -6.35 -23.27
N GLU A 87 -8.06 -5.68 -22.79
CA GLU A 87 -8.14 -5.18 -21.41
C GLU A 87 -8.02 -6.33 -20.39
N LEU A 88 -8.70 -7.46 -20.64
CA LEU A 88 -8.66 -8.62 -19.75
C LEU A 88 -7.23 -9.18 -19.64
N GLU A 89 -6.56 -9.41 -20.77
CA GLU A 89 -5.18 -9.89 -20.80
C GLU A 89 -4.21 -8.88 -20.16
N LEU A 90 -4.42 -7.59 -20.38
CA LEU A 90 -3.60 -6.55 -19.74
C LEU A 90 -3.79 -6.55 -18.22
N HIS A 91 -5.03 -6.66 -17.74
CA HIS A 91 -5.36 -6.67 -16.31
C HIS A 91 -4.83 -7.92 -15.60
N THR A 92 -4.78 -9.08 -16.26
CA THR A 92 -4.19 -10.30 -15.69
C THR A 92 -2.70 -10.11 -15.44
N VAL A 93 -1.98 -9.54 -16.42
CA VAL A 93 -0.55 -9.23 -16.32
C VAL A 93 -0.28 -8.17 -15.25
N GLN A 94 -1.03 -7.06 -15.25
CA GLN A 94 -0.89 -6.01 -14.24
C GLN A 94 -1.13 -6.55 -12.82
N ARG A 95 -2.13 -7.43 -12.64
CA ARG A 95 -2.42 -8.03 -11.33
C ARG A 95 -1.24 -8.87 -10.85
N ALA A 96 -0.70 -9.74 -11.71
CA ALA A 96 0.46 -10.55 -11.39
C ALA A 96 1.68 -9.68 -11.00
N LEU A 97 1.94 -8.63 -11.76
CA LEU A 97 3.05 -7.71 -11.51
C LEU A 97 2.88 -6.92 -10.20
N ARG A 98 1.68 -6.40 -9.93
CA ARG A 98 1.37 -5.70 -8.66
C ARG A 98 1.51 -6.64 -7.46
N THR A 99 1.12 -7.91 -7.59
CA THR A 99 1.32 -8.93 -6.56
C THR A 99 2.80 -9.17 -6.32
N SER A 100 3.60 -9.38 -7.37
CA SER A 100 5.07 -9.52 -7.24
C SER A 100 5.67 -8.33 -6.49
N ILE A 101 5.46 -7.10 -6.97
CA ILE A 101 6.01 -5.89 -6.35
C ILE A 101 5.59 -5.77 -4.88
N LYS A 102 4.34 -6.12 -4.55
CA LYS A 102 3.86 -6.12 -3.18
C LYS A 102 4.60 -7.14 -2.32
N ASP A 103 4.74 -8.38 -2.78
CA ASP A 103 5.42 -9.44 -2.03
C ASP A 103 6.88 -9.06 -1.77
N GLN A 104 7.57 -8.48 -2.75
CA GLN A 104 8.94 -7.97 -2.60
C GLN A 104 9.03 -6.84 -1.56
N ARG A 105 8.10 -5.88 -1.60
CA ARG A 105 8.02 -4.79 -0.62
C ARG A 105 7.70 -5.28 0.79
N ASP A 106 6.81 -6.26 0.91
CA ASP A 106 6.43 -6.84 2.20
C ASP A 106 7.57 -7.65 2.79
N ALA A 107 8.30 -8.42 1.97
CA ALA A 107 9.53 -9.11 2.39
C ALA A 107 10.59 -8.11 2.90
N ALA A 108 10.81 -6.99 2.18
CA ALA A 108 11.73 -5.95 2.61
C ALA A 108 11.32 -5.33 3.96
N LYS A 109 10.03 -5.04 4.16
CA LYS A 109 9.51 -4.53 5.45
C LYS A 109 9.67 -5.54 6.58
N ILE A 110 9.46 -6.83 6.31
CA ILE A 110 9.66 -7.88 7.32
C ILE A 110 11.14 -7.94 7.71
N ALA A 111 12.05 -7.93 6.74
CA ALA A 111 13.48 -7.90 6.98
C ALA A 111 13.92 -6.66 7.77
N GLU A 112 13.41 -5.48 7.41
CA GLU A 112 13.68 -4.23 8.11
C GLU A 112 13.18 -4.25 9.57
N ARG A 113 11.97 -4.76 9.81
CA ARG A 113 11.45 -4.94 11.19
C ARG A 113 12.22 -5.97 12.00
N ALA A 114 12.71 -7.03 11.36
CA ALA A 114 13.53 -8.06 11.97
C ALA A 114 14.98 -7.59 12.23
N SER A 115 15.39 -6.46 11.66
CA SER A 115 16.74 -5.92 11.84
C SER A 115 17.07 -5.66 13.32
N ALA A 116 18.35 -5.82 13.64
CA ALA A 116 18.85 -5.61 15.00
C ALA A 116 18.64 -4.15 15.46
N GLU A 117 18.75 -3.19 14.55
CA GLU A 117 18.49 -1.77 14.81
C GLU A 117 17.03 -1.55 15.25
N LYS A 118 16.07 -2.04 14.46
CA LYS A 118 14.64 -1.92 14.84
C LYS A 118 14.31 -2.72 16.09
N ALA A 119 14.98 -3.85 16.34
CA ALA A 119 14.82 -4.58 17.59
C ALA A 119 15.35 -3.78 18.80
N ALA A 120 16.47 -3.09 18.66
CA ALA A 120 17.03 -2.23 19.71
C ALA A 120 16.14 -1.02 19.96
N GLU A 121 15.64 -0.37 18.90
CA GLU A 121 14.70 0.76 19.00
C GLU A 121 13.43 0.36 19.76
N ARG A 122 12.84 -0.81 19.45
CA ARG A 122 11.67 -1.32 20.18
C ARG A 122 11.95 -1.52 21.67
N LYS A 123 13.14 -2.04 22.02
CA LYS A 123 13.53 -2.24 23.42
C LYS A 123 13.71 -0.90 24.15
N ALA A 124 14.38 0.06 23.51
CA ALA A 124 14.58 1.40 24.07
C ALA A 124 13.23 2.11 24.30
N ASN A 125 12.32 2.06 23.32
CA ASN A 125 10.99 2.64 23.43
C ASN A 125 10.17 2.02 24.56
N GLN A 126 10.27 0.69 24.75
CA GLN A 126 9.62 0.01 25.87
C GLN A 126 10.17 0.48 27.22
N GLN A 127 11.49 0.56 27.36
CA GLN A 127 12.13 1.03 28.58
C GLN A 127 11.74 2.48 28.90
N GLU A 128 11.79 3.36 27.91
CA GLU A 128 11.40 4.77 28.06
C GLU A 128 9.93 4.90 28.46
N PHE A 129 9.03 4.08 27.88
CA PHE A 129 7.63 4.05 28.27
C PHE A 129 7.47 3.64 29.74
N ASP A 130 8.13 2.57 30.17
CA ASP A 130 8.04 2.07 31.54
C ASP A 130 8.57 3.10 32.55
N GLU A 131 9.66 3.80 32.23
CA GLU A 131 10.20 4.89 33.03
C GLU A 131 9.22 6.07 33.13
N LYS A 132 8.60 6.46 32.02
CA LYS A 132 7.56 7.50 32.01
C LYS A 132 6.35 7.12 32.85
N GLN A 133 5.93 5.85 32.83
CA GLN A 133 4.84 5.36 33.68
C GLN A 133 5.20 5.46 35.18
N LYS A 134 6.42 5.05 35.57
CA LYS A 134 6.90 5.19 36.96
C LYS A 134 6.97 6.65 37.38
N ALA A 135 7.49 7.53 36.53
CA ALA A 135 7.58 8.96 36.81
C ALA A 135 6.19 9.62 36.89
N ALA A 136 5.22 9.18 36.09
CA ALA A 136 3.83 9.63 36.18
C ALA A 136 3.19 9.18 37.50
N ALA A 137 3.37 7.92 37.90
CA ALA A 137 2.87 7.39 39.17
C ALA A 137 3.48 8.11 40.38
N ALA A 138 4.79 8.37 40.36
CA ALA A 138 5.48 9.12 41.40
C ALA A 138 4.94 10.56 41.53
N ARG A 139 4.75 11.25 40.39
CA ARG A 139 4.16 12.59 40.37
C ARG A 139 2.71 12.59 40.88
N ALA A 140 1.91 11.59 40.54
CA ALA A 140 0.55 11.46 41.06
C ALA A 140 0.53 11.26 42.58
N ALA A 141 1.42 10.40 43.10
CA ALA A 141 1.54 10.16 44.54
C ALA A 141 2.01 11.40 45.31
N ASP A 142 2.98 12.15 44.76
CA ASP A 142 3.42 13.43 45.34
C ASP A 142 2.28 14.45 45.39
N LEU A 143 1.54 14.61 44.28
CA LEU A 143 0.40 15.51 44.24
C LEU A 143 -0.67 15.14 45.27
N GLU A 144 -0.91 13.86 45.50
CA GLU A 144 -1.89 13.41 46.50
C GLU A 144 -1.43 13.72 47.93
N LYS A 145 -0.15 13.51 48.26
CA LYS A 145 0.40 13.95 49.55
C LYS A 145 0.25 15.46 49.72
N ARG A 146 0.58 16.24 48.69
CA ARG A 146 0.43 17.70 48.72
C ARG A 146 -1.03 18.13 48.90
N ARG A 147 -2.01 17.38 48.38
CA ARG A 147 -3.44 17.63 48.62
C ARG A 147 -3.83 17.36 50.07
N GLN A 148 -3.35 16.27 50.66
CA GLN A 148 -3.60 15.93 52.07
C GLN A 148 -2.97 16.94 53.03
N ASP A 149 -1.77 17.45 52.70
CA ASP A 149 -1.08 18.47 53.49
C ASP A 149 -1.60 19.90 53.26
N ALA A 150 -2.45 20.12 52.25
CA ALA A 150 -3.00 21.43 51.92
C ALA A 150 -3.82 22.09 53.06
N PRO A 151 -4.76 21.39 53.74
CA PRO A 151 -5.50 21.98 54.85
C PRO A 151 -4.59 22.34 56.04
N LYS A 152 -3.59 21.50 56.34
CA LYS A 152 -2.61 21.78 57.42
C LYS A 152 -1.77 23.02 57.10
N ARG A 153 -1.24 23.12 55.88
CA ARG A 153 -0.52 24.31 55.41
C ARG A 153 -1.42 25.56 55.38
N ALA A 154 -2.71 25.42 55.06
CA ALA A 154 -3.64 26.54 55.10
C ALA A 154 -3.92 27.03 56.52
N GLN A 155 -3.96 26.13 57.51
CA GLN A 155 -4.09 26.50 58.93
C GLN A 155 -2.81 27.17 59.46
N GLU A 156 -1.63 26.61 59.15
CA GLU A 156 -0.33 27.17 59.53
C GLU A 156 -0.13 28.58 58.93
N ASN A 157 -0.49 28.79 57.66
CA ASN A 157 -0.44 30.11 57.02
C ASN A 157 -1.42 31.11 57.65
N LYS A 158 -2.65 30.69 58.01
CA LYS A 158 -3.62 31.55 58.70
C LYS A 158 -3.14 31.94 60.10
N ALA A 159 -2.52 31.02 60.84
CA ALA A 159 -1.95 31.29 62.16
C ALA A 159 -0.74 32.22 62.08
N GLY A 160 0.11 32.08 61.06
CA GLY A 160 1.24 32.98 60.82
C GLY A 160 0.83 34.41 60.43
N THR A 161 -0.33 34.60 59.80
CA THR A 161 -0.87 35.93 59.46
C THR A 161 -1.64 36.62 60.60
N GLN A 162 -1.81 35.96 61.75
CA GLN A 162 -2.46 36.54 62.95
C GLN A 162 -1.46 37.06 63.99
N LEU A 163 -0.17 37.13 63.63
CA LEU A 163 0.85 37.84 64.39
C LEU A 163 0.85 39.31 63.97
N ASP A 164 -0.15 40.05 64.42
CA ASP A 164 -0.18 41.50 64.71
C ASP A 164 -1.55 41.88 65.30
#